data_AF-A0A952PTZ9-F1
#
_entry.id   AF-A0A952PTZ9-F1
#
_cell.length_a   1.000
_cell.length_b   1.000
_cell.length_c   1.000
_cell.angle_alpha   90.00
_cell.angle_beta   90.00
_cell.angle_gamma   90.00
#
_symmetry.space_group_name_H-M   'P 1'
#
loop_
_entity.id
_entity.type
_entity.pdbx_description
1 polymer ?
#
loop_
_entity_poly.entity_id
_entity_poly.type
_entity_poly.pdbx_seq_one_letter_code
_entity_poly.pdbx_strand_id
1 'polypeptide(L)'
;MTTSSKDTQSSQLVPILLGSGVLTREQVEAGTKLAAELDLELQEALVDAGITEADKLEAPIKALKQVEDKKITLDMAIRAVRLVIQNKVSLEDAVKSIEKLHQQTHIVVSATNELTQLLMSAKMLSREDLGNALKHSTDAGMMIGQWLLTDNKLTTKQLYTALSAVYMMRETGLDKDKAAQGLRYARKREVSFEQALFELGFFIHPDAKTTRIGELFEMANLVTMEEMAECLEIELFKKKPFGQILVERGIITRDQLESAETLQGSINKGTLKPFQAAEALRRVIKENSDVYATIAEYQLLHKPDSNTRLGDLLVESEVCKREELEQAMANTDSAVKIGKLLLDSKLLTEEVLYKTLRVQTLMRFGYLPRTQAVELLGLCVKKNISLDEALEELNMRVPQRMQWSWV
;
A
#
# COMPACT_ATOMS: atom_id res chain seq x y z
N MET A 1 4.70 30.04 35.69
CA MET A 1 4.25 30.29 34.30
C MET A 1 5.47 30.23 33.39
N THR A 2 5.90 29.03 32.99
CA THR A 2 7.04 28.81 32.05
C THR A 2 6.95 27.46 31.32
N THR A 3 5.85 26.71 31.43
CA THR A 3 5.72 25.34 30.90
C THR A 3 5.27 25.25 29.44
N SER A 4 4.94 26.36 28.77
CA SER A 4 4.31 26.30 27.43
C SER A 4 5.26 26.10 26.25
N SER A 5 6.56 26.39 26.38
CA SER A 5 7.51 26.33 25.26
C SER A 5 8.09 24.92 25.08
N LYS A 6 8.62 24.32 26.17
CA LYS A 6 9.32 23.03 26.12
C LYS A 6 8.43 21.86 25.68
N ASP A 7 7.17 21.83 26.11
CA ASP A 7 6.19 20.78 25.73
C ASP A 7 5.77 20.87 24.25
N THR A 8 5.74 22.08 23.68
CA THR A 8 5.34 22.28 22.28
C THR A 8 6.46 21.87 21.32
N GLN A 9 7.72 22.15 21.67
CA GLN A 9 8.88 21.77 20.86
C GLN A 9 9.07 20.26 20.81
N SER A 10 8.93 19.58 21.95
CA SER A 10 8.97 18.12 22.04
C SER A 10 7.78 17.47 21.31
N SER A 11 6.59 18.09 21.37
CA SER A 11 5.40 17.60 20.65
C SER A 11 5.54 17.64 19.11
N GLN A 12 6.20 18.65 18.54
CA GLN A 12 6.35 18.78 17.08
C GLN A 12 7.64 18.15 16.54
N LEU A 13 8.68 18.03 17.35
CA LEU A 13 9.93 17.37 16.97
C LEU A 13 9.76 15.85 16.80
N VAL A 14 8.96 15.21 17.66
CA VAL A 14 8.69 13.76 17.61
C VAL A 14 8.11 13.32 16.25
N PRO A 15 7.05 13.96 15.71
CA PRO A 15 6.57 13.68 14.36
C PRO A 15 7.63 13.86 13.27
N ILE A 16 8.52 14.85 13.39
CA ILE A 16 9.59 15.08 12.42
C ILE A 16 10.60 13.93 12.46
N LEU A 17 11.05 13.53 13.65
CA LEU A 17 12.05 12.47 13.82
C LEU A 17 11.53 11.10 13.35
N LEU A 18 10.28 10.78 13.67
CA LEU A 18 9.62 9.55 13.23
C LEU A 18 9.30 9.60 11.73
N GLY A 19 8.66 10.67 11.27
CA GLY A 19 8.19 10.82 9.90
C GLY A 19 9.32 10.92 8.89
N SER A 20 10.49 11.45 9.27
CA SER A 20 11.66 11.52 8.39
C SER A 20 12.52 10.24 8.40
N GLY A 21 12.23 9.29 9.31
CA GLY A 21 13.00 8.06 9.46
C GLY A 21 14.36 8.24 10.16
N VAL A 22 14.57 9.35 10.88
CA VAL A 22 15.80 9.58 11.67
C VAL A 22 15.85 8.62 12.86
N LEU A 23 14.70 8.37 13.48
CA LEU A 23 14.57 7.51 14.66
C LEU A 23 13.40 6.55 14.54
N THR A 24 13.53 5.39 15.17
CA THR A 24 12.43 4.44 15.35
C THR A 24 11.53 4.85 16.51
N ARG A 25 10.30 4.29 16.56
CA ARG A 25 9.36 4.53 17.67
C ARG A 25 9.96 4.16 19.02
N GLU A 26 10.68 3.05 19.10
CA GLU A 26 11.36 2.58 20.32
C GLU A 26 12.45 3.55 20.79
N GLN A 27 13.24 4.08 19.84
CA GLN A 27 14.30 5.06 20.13
C GLN A 27 13.73 6.39 20.63
N VAL A 28 12.63 6.85 20.05
CA VAL A 28 11.93 8.07 20.49
C VAL A 28 11.29 7.88 21.87
N GLU A 29 10.66 6.72 22.13
CA GLU A 29 10.09 6.41 23.45
C GLU A 29 11.17 6.34 24.54
N ALA A 30 12.33 5.75 24.24
CA ALA A 30 13.47 5.75 25.16
C ALA A 30 14.00 7.17 25.42
N GLY A 31 14.18 7.97 24.36
CA GLY A 31 14.66 9.36 24.46
C GLY A 31 13.69 10.28 25.22
N THR A 32 12.37 10.13 25.00
CA THR A 32 11.34 10.93 25.69
C THR A 32 11.25 10.60 27.18
N LYS A 33 11.42 9.34 27.58
CA LYS A 33 11.50 8.96 28.99
C LYS A 33 12.72 9.57 29.68
N LEU A 34 13.89 9.49 29.05
CA LEU A 34 15.13 10.07 29.57
C LEU A 34 15.04 11.61 29.67
N ALA A 35 14.48 12.26 28.67
CA ALA A 35 14.25 13.71 28.69
C ALA A 35 13.35 14.13 29.87
N ALA A 36 12.30 13.36 30.15
CA ALA A 36 11.40 13.60 31.27
C ALA A 36 12.04 13.31 32.64
N GLU A 37 12.89 12.29 32.74
CA GLU A 37 13.60 11.92 33.98
C GLU A 37 14.71 12.91 34.35
N LEU A 38 15.39 13.49 33.35
CA LEU A 38 16.55 14.37 33.53
C LEU A 38 16.22 15.86 33.36
N ASP A 39 14.96 16.21 33.05
CA ASP A 39 14.49 17.58 32.71
C ASP A 39 15.33 18.24 31.58
N LEU A 40 15.76 17.43 30.62
CA LEU A 40 16.53 17.83 29.45
C LEU A 40 15.64 18.00 28.22
N GLU A 41 16.11 18.76 27.23
CA GLU A 41 15.43 18.81 25.94
C GLU A 41 15.57 17.46 25.22
N LEU A 42 14.52 17.03 24.50
CA LEU A 42 14.49 15.71 23.85
C LEU A 42 15.73 15.46 22.97
N GLN A 43 16.19 16.47 22.25
CA GLN A 43 17.39 16.40 21.41
C GLN A 43 18.69 16.18 22.19
N GLU A 44 18.85 16.81 23.35
CA GLU A 44 20.02 16.64 24.23
C GLU A 44 20.00 15.24 24.84
N ALA A 45 18.84 14.81 25.35
CA ALA A 45 18.65 13.47 25.89
C ALA A 45 18.96 12.37 24.86
N LEU A 46 18.60 12.57 23.59
CA LEU A 46 18.87 11.61 22.52
C LEU A 46 20.37 11.49 22.18
N VAL A 47 21.13 12.59 22.28
CA VAL A 47 22.58 12.60 22.04
C VAL A 47 23.34 12.03 23.25
N ASP A 48 22.99 12.47 24.45
CA ASP A 48 23.64 12.04 25.69
C ASP A 48 23.43 10.55 25.96
N ALA A 49 22.29 10.00 25.55
CA ALA A 49 22.00 8.57 25.63
C ALA A 49 22.67 7.74 24.51
N GLY A 50 23.35 8.37 23.56
CA GLY A 50 23.96 7.69 22.41
C GLY A 50 22.95 7.06 21.44
N ILE A 51 21.68 7.49 21.48
CA ILE A 51 20.62 6.96 20.61
C ILE A 51 20.80 7.46 19.17
N THR A 52 21.33 8.67 19.00
CA THR A 52 21.63 9.26 17.70
C THR A 52 22.84 10.20 17.77
N GLU A 53 23.36 10.56 16.60
CA GLU A 53 24.49 11.48 16.44
C GLU A 53 23.96 12.91 16.24
N ALA A 54 24.72 13.90 16.73
CA ALA A 54 24.36 15.32 16.62
C ALA A 54 24.15 15.77 15.16
N ASP A 55 24.95 15.24 14.23
CA ASP A 55 24.86 15.55 12.79
C ASP A 55 23.51 15.15 12.18
N LYS A 56 22.89 14.07 12.68
CA LYS A 56 21.60 13.58 12.18
C LYS A 56 20.41 14.37 12.73
N LEU A 57 20.60 15.07 13.85
CA LEU A 57 19.59 15.93 14.47
C LEU A 57 19.62 17.37 13.93
N GLU A 58 20.70 17.78 13.27
CA GLU A 58 20.85 19.16 12.79
C GLU A 58 19.73 19.58 11.81
N ALA A 59 19.40 18.71 10.83
CA ALA A 59 18.35 18.98 9.85
C ALA A 59 16.93 18.97 10.47
N PRO A 60 16.52 17.98 11.29
CA PRO A 60 15.27 18.03 12.05
C PRO A 60 15.09 19.29 12.88
N ILE A 61 16.13 19.73 13.59
CA ILE A 61 16.07 20.92 14.46
C ILE A 61 15.91 22.20 13.64
N LYS A 62 16.67 22.32 12.54
CA LYS A 62 16.54 23.45 11.61
C LYS A 62 15.15 23.49 10.98
N ALA A 63 14.59 22.33 10.62
CA ALA A 63 13.24 22.22 10.07
C ALA A 63 12.17 22.59 11.11
N LEU A 64 12.30 22.14 12.37
CA LEU A 64 11.41 22.52 13.46
C LEU A 64 11.36 24.04 13.65
N LYS A 65 12.51 24.71 13.65
CA LYS A 65 12.56 26.19 13.73
C LYS A 65 11.81 26.86 12.57
N GLN A 66 11.91 26.32 11.35
CA GLN A 66 11.16 26.86 10.21
C GLN A 66 9.65 26.61 10.31
N VAL A 67 9.22 25.55 10.99
CA VAL A 67 7.80 25.28 11.30
C VAL A 67 7.28 26.22 12.38
N GLU A 68 8.04 26.44 13.45
CA GLU A 68 7.72 27.41 14.51
C GLU A 68 7.60 28.84 13.96
N ASP A 69 8.53 29.22 13.08
CA ASP A 69 8.53 30.48 12.34
C ASP A 69 7.39 30.59 11.30
N LYS A 70 6.57 29.53 11.14
CA LYS A 70 5.48 29.42 10.14
C LYS A 70 5.95 29.63 8.69
N LYS A 71 7.22 29.36 8.39
CA LYS A 71 7.78 29.44 7.03
C LYS A 71 7.43 28.21 6.21
N ILE A 72 7.38 27.04 6.85
CA ILE A 72 7.02 25.75 6.24
C ILE A 72 6.02 25.01 7.11
N THR A 73 5.24 24.10 6.53
CA THR A 73 4.33 23.22 7.30
C THR A 73 5.09 22.04 7.91
N LEU A 74 4.51 21.40 8.93
CA LEU A 74 5.10 20.21 9.59
C LEU A 74 5.37 19.07 8.58
N ASP A 75 4.47 18.87 7.62
CA ASP A 75 4.62 17.88 6.56
C ASP A 75 5.73 18.26 5.58
N MET A 76 5.87 19.53 5.19
CA MET A 76 7.02 20.00 4.40
C MET A 76 8.34 19.78 5.14
N ALA A 77 8.37 20.01 6.46
CA ALA A 77 9.54 19.75 7.29
C ALA A 77 9.93 18.27 7.31
N ILE A 78 8.97 17.36 7.52
CA ILE A 78 9.20 15.91 7.47
C ILE A 78 9.81 15.49 6.13
N ARG A 79 9.24 15.96 5.02
CA ARG A 79 9.73 15.63 3.67
C ARG A 79 11.10 16.23 3.40
N ALA A 80 11.32 17.49 3.78
CA ALA A 80 12.60 18.16 3.59
C ALA A 80 13.71 17.42 4.33
N VAL A 81 13.48 17.05 5.59
CA VAL A 81 14.43 16.28 6.40
C VAL A 81 14.68 14.91 5.78
N ARG A 82 13.64 14.20 5.32
CA ARG A 82 13.81 12.91 4.62
C ARG A 82 14.70 13.04 3.38
N LEU A 83 14.50 14.11 2.60
CA LEU A 83 15.25 14.39 1.38
C LEU A 83 16.70 14.78 1.67
N VAL A 84 16.96 15.50 2.78
CA VAL A 84 18.31 15.79 3.28
C VAL A 84 19.05 14.51 3.64
N ILE A 85 18.39 13.59 4.35
CA ILE A 85 18.99 12.31 4.77
C ILE A 85 19.31 11.42 3.57
N GLN A 86 18.37 11.32 2.62
CA GLN A 86 18.51 10.42 1.47
C GLN A 86 19.48 10.97 0.41
N ASN A 87 19.44 12.27 0.11
CA ASN A 87 20.17 12.85 -1.02
C ASN A 87 21.39 13.69 -0.59
N LYS A 88 21.67 13.82 0.72
CA LYS A 88 22.75 14.65 1.28
C LYS A 88 22.75 16.10 0.75
N VAL A 89 21.56 16.64 0.49
CA VAL A 89 21.38 18.04 0.08
C VAL A 89 21.17 18.92 1.30
N SER A 90 21.40 20.23 1.16
CA SER A 90 21.11 21.17 2.24
C SER A 90 19.60 21.25 2.51
N LEU A 91 19.19 21.57 3.75
CA LEU A 91 17.78 21.74 4.08
C LEU A 91 17.12 22.83 3.22
N GLU A 92 17.85 23.90 2.91
CA GLU A 92 17.35 24.99 2.08
C GLU A 92 17.10 24.54 0.63
N ASP A 93 17.99 23.71 0.07
CA ASP A 93 17.82 23.15 -1.28
C ASP A 93 16.73 22.08 -1.31
N ALA A 94 16.59 21.31 -0.23
CA ALA A 94 15.49 20.36 -0.07
C ALA A 94 14.13 21.09 -0.01
N VAL A 95 14.03 22.16 0.79
CA VAL A 95 12.83 23.00 0.87
C VAL A 95 12.54 23.67 -0.47
N LYS A 96 13.54 24.25 -1.15
CA LYS A 96 13.35 24.83 -2.50
C LYS A 96 12.93 23.81 -3.55
N SER A 97 13.46 22.59 -3.47
CA SER A 97 13.08 21.50 -4.37
C SER A 97 11.63 21.10 -4.10
N ILE A 98 11.25 20.95 -2.83
CA ILE A 98 9.87 20.67 -2.43
C ILE A 98 8.95 21.83 -2.82
N GLU A 99 9.34 23.09 -2.63
CA GLU A 99 8.57 24.28 -3.01
C GLU A 99 8.38 24.38 -4.52
N LYS A 100 9.41 24.12 -5.33
CA LYS A 100 9.27 24.07 -6.80
C LYS A 100 8.31 22.95 -7.22
N LEU A 101 8.36 21.79 -6.56
CA LEU A 101 7.42 20.69 -6.78
C LEU A 101 6.01 21.01 -6.24
N HIS A 102 5.90 21.78 -5.15
CA HIS A 102 4.66 22.23 -4.51
C HIS A 102 3.95 23.33 -5.31
N GLN A 103 4.69 24.26 -5.90
CA GLN A 103 4.18 25.29 -6.80
C GLN A 103 3.63 24.69 -8.10
N GLN A 104 4.14 23.54 -8.55
CA GLN A 104 3.55 22.75 -9.63
C GLN A 104 2.31 21.94 -9.20
N THR A 105 1.93 21.96 -7.92
CA THR A 105 0.86 21.12 -7.35
C THR A 105 -0.28 21.87 -6.68
N HIS A 106 -0.38 23.20 -6.79
CA HIS A 106 -1.62 23.92 -6.48
C HIS A 106 -2.66 23.75 -7.60
N ILE A 107 -3.16 22.52 -7.75
CA ILE A 107 -4.50 22.33 -8.30
C ILE A 107 -5.40 22.33 -7.08
N VAL A 108 -6.19 23.39 -6.92
CA VAL A 108 -7.32 23.40 -6.00
C VAL A 108 -8.21 22.24 -6.45
N VAL A 109 -8.12 21.11 -5.74
CA VAL A 109 -9.00 19.97 -6.00
C VAL A 109 -10.41 20.48 -5.70
N SER A 110 -11.30 20.40 -6.69
CA SER A 110 -12.67 20.87 -6.54
C SER A 110 -13.27 20.26 -5.28
N ALA A 111 -13.89 21.12 -4.46
CA ALA A 111 -14.49 20.79 -3.17
C ALA A 111 -15.45 19.58 -3.21
N THR A 112 -15.97 19.28 -4.40
CA THR A 112 -16.80 18.11 -4.68
C THR A 112 -16.14 17.29 -5.78
N ASN A 113 -15.38 16.27 -5.40
CA ASN A 113 -14.75 15.34 -6.32
C ASN A 113 -15.49 13.98 -6.30
N GLU A 114 -15.16 13.04 -7.20
CA GLU A 114 -15.87 11.76 -7.23
C GLU A 114 -15.72 10.98 -5.92
N LEU A 115 -14.58 11.11 -5.23
CA LEU A 115 -14.32 10.46 -3.95
C LEU A 115 -15.29 10.94 -2.86
N THR A 116 -15.40 12.25 -2.64
CA THR A 116 -16.28 12.80 -1.59
C THR A 116 -17.75 12.53 -1.90
N GLN A 117 -18.13 12.62 -3.17
CA GLN A 117 -19.48 12.27 -3.60
C GLN A 117 -19.80 10.78 -3.38
N LEU A 118 -18.84 9.89 -3.67
CA LEU A 118 -19.01 8.46 -3.48
C LEU A 118 -19.11 8.12 -1.99
N LEU A 119 -18.25 8.69 -1.15
CA LEU A 119 -18.28 8.51 0.30
C LEU A 119 -19.61 9.00 0.92
N MET A 120 -20.16 10.14 0.45
CA MET A 120 -21.49 10.58 0.86
C MET A 120 -22.59 9.61 0.42
N SER A 121 -22.55 9.12 -0.83
CA SER A 121 -23.54 8.15 -1.33
C SER A 121 -23.48 6.79 -0.62
N ALA A 122 -22.29 6.40 -0.17
CA ALA A 122 -22.06 5.24 0.69
C ALA A 122 -22.46 5.49 2.16
N LYS A 123 -22.91 6.70 2.52
CA LYS A 123 -23.20 7.14 3.90
C LYS A 123 -22.00 6.96 4.84
N MET A 124 -20.79 7.11 4.30
CA MET A 124 -19.55 7.09 5.08
C MET A 124 -19.17 8.47 5.61
N LEU A 125 -19.64 9.53 4.94
CA LEU A 125 -19.48 10.92 5.36
C LEU A 125 -20.81 11.65 5.37
N SER A 126 -21.01 12.54 6.34
CA SER A 126 -22.12 13.49 6.33
C SER A 126 -21.75 14.78 5.57
N ARG A 127 -22.76 15.60 5.25
CA ARG A 127 -22.53 16.93 4.66
C ARG A 127 -21.78 17.87 5.60
N GLU A 128 -21.95 17.69 6.90
CA GLU A 128 -21.25 18.48 7.93
C GLU A 128 -19.77 18.10 7.98
N ASP A 129 -19.46 16.79 8.00
CA ASP A 129 -18.08 16.29 7.94
C ASP A 129 -17.36 16.81 6.69
N LEU A 130 -18.04 16.80 5.54
CA LEU A 130 -17.48 17.33 4.30
C LEU A 130 -17.25 18.85 4.37
N GLY A 131 -18.19 19.61 4.93
CA GLY A 131 -18.05 21.05 5.09
C GLY A 131 -16.85 21.44 5.95
N ASN A 132 -16.60 20.69 7.03
CA ASN A 132 -15.44 20.89 7.90
C ASN A 132 -14.15 20.47 7.19
N ALA A 133 -14.15 19.30 6.54
CA ALA A 133 -13.00 18.81 5.77
C ALA A 133 -12.56 19.80 4.70
N LEU A 134 -13.51 20.43 4.02
CA LEU A 134 -13.23 21.39 2.96
C LEU A 134 -12.58 22.67 3.47
N LYS A 135 -13.09 23.24 4.57
CA LYS A 135 -12.51 24.45 5.16
C LYS A 135 -11.07 24.19 5.62
N HIS A 136 -10.84 23.06 6.26
CA HIS A 136 -9.54 22.77 6.85
C HIS A 136 -8.53 22.21 5.84
N SER A 137 -8.96 21.46 4.81
CA SER A 137 -8.05 20.96 3.77
C SER A 137 -7.48 22.09 2.89
N THR A 138 -8.28 23.12 2.57
CA THR A 138 -7.80 24.29 1.82
C THR A 138 -6.74 25.07 2.59
N ASP A 139 -6.96 25.22 3.90
CA ASP A 139 -6.07 25.98 4.77
C ASP A 139 -4.76 25.21 5.06
N ALA A 140 -4.83 23.87 5.11
CA ALA A 140 -3.69 23.00 5.38
C ALA A 140 -2.88 22.59 4.13
N GLY A 141 -3.41 22.81 2.92
CA GLY A 141 -2.75 22.37 1.67
C GLY A 141 -2.69 20.85 1.51
N MET A 142 -3.53 20.10 2.23
CA MET A 142 -3.57 18.63 2.23
C MET A 142 -4.70 18.10 1.32
N MET A 143 -4.58 16.85 0.90
CA MET A 143 -5.68 16.17 0.20
C MET A 143 -6.83 15.86 1.16
N ILE A 144 -8.05 15.82 0.63
CA ILE A 144 -9.25 15.65 1.46
C ILE A 144 -9.33 14.27 2.11
N GLY A 145 -8.94 13.21 1.40
CA GLY A 145 -8.87 11.85 1.93
C GLY A 145 -7.87 11.75 3.07
N GLN A 146 -6.68 12.32 2.91
CA GLN A 146 -5.68 12.40 3.96
C GLN A 146 -6.18 13.17 5.19
N TRP A 147 -6.86 14.30 4.99
CA TRP A 147 -7.45 15.06 6.10
C TRP A 147 -8.50 14.23 6.85
N LEU A 148 -9.35 13.48 6.13
CA LEU A 148 -10.36 12.61 6.73
C LEU A 148 -9.75 11.45 7.55
N LEU A 149 -8.53 11.02 7.23
CA LEU A 149 -7.76 10.12 8.09
C LEU A 149 -7.31 10.82 9.37
N THR A 150 -6.75 12.03 9.25
CA THR A 150 -6.28 12.82 10.42
C THR A 150 -7.43 13.16 11.38
N ASP A 151 -8.62 13.45 10.85
CA ASP A 151 -9.83 13.72 11.64
C ASP A 151 -10.54 12.43 12.14
N ASN A 152 -9.92 11.25 11.95
CA ASN A 152 -10.46 9.94 12.33
C ASN A 152 -11.87 9.64 11.75
N LYS A 153 -12.24 10.29 10.65
CA LYS A 153 -13.52 10.05 9.97
C LYS A 153 -13.49 8.80 9.11
N LEU A 154 -12.30 8.46 8.60
CA LEU A 154 -12.04 7.26 7.82
C LEU A 154 -10.81 6.54 8.38
N THR A 155 -10.75 5.22 8.16
CA THR A 155 -9.52 4.44 8.36
C THR A 155 -8.71 4.35 7.06
N THR A 156 -7.41 4.03 7.14
CA THR A 156 -6.56 3.84 5.94
C THR A 156 -7.18 2.84 4.97
N LYS A 157 -7.68 1.71 5.48
CA LYS A 157 -8.37 0.68 4.69
C LYS A 157 -9.61 1.24 3.98
N GLN A 158 -10.43 2.03 4.68
CA GLN A 158 -11.64 2.62 4.10
C GLN A 158 -11.31 3.64 3.01
N LEU A 159 -10.29 4.47 3.21
CA LEU A 159 -9.83 5.41 2.18
C LEU A 159 -9.29 4.66 0.97
N TYR A 160 -8.42 3.68 1.18
CA TYR A 160 -7.85 2.85 0.10
C TYR A 160 -8.96 2.18 -0.72
N THR A 161 -9.93 1.54 -0.06
CA THR A 161 -11.10 0.91 -0.70
C THR A 161 -11.93 1.93 -1.50
N ALA A 162 -12.13 3.14 -0.98
CA ALA A 162 -12.85 4.20 -1.65
C ALA A 162 -12.10 4.73 -2.89
N LEU A 163 -10.78 4.86 -2.81
CA LEU A 163 -9.93 5.25 -3.94
C LEU A 163 -9.94 4.18 -5.04
N SER A 164 -9.83 2.90 -4.67
CA SER A 164 -9.98 1.78 -5.61
C SER A 164 -11.33 1.79 -6.31
N ALA A 165 -12.41 2.13 -5.58
CA ALA A 165 -13.73 2.27 -6.17
C ALA A 165 -13.81 3.42 -7.18
N VAL A 166 -13.25 4.60 -6.88
CA VAL A 166 -13.18 5.72 -7.84
C VAL A 166 -12.35 5.32 -9.07
N TYR A 167 -11.27 4.59 -8.87
CA TYR A 167 -10.43 4.10 -9.95
C TYR A 167 -11.21 3.14 -10.88
N MET A 168 -11.92 2.15 -10.31
CA MET A 168 -12.78 1.25 -11.08
C MET A 168 -13.91 1.99 -11.80
N MET A 169 -14.54 2.99 -11.17
CA MET A 169 -15.56 3.82 -11.84
C MET A 169 -15.01 4.49 -13.10
N ARG A 170 -13.77 4.96 -13.06
CA ARG A 170 -13.12 5.64 -14.20
C ARG A 170 -12.62 4.68 -15.27
N GLU A 171 -12.02 3.54 -14.90
CA GLU A 171 -11.49 2.58 -15.88
C GLU A 171 -12.57 1.71 -16.51
N THR A 172 -13.53 1.25 -15.71
CA THR A 172 -14.50 0.22 -16.12
C THR A 172 -15.90 0.76 -16.39
N GLY A 173 -16.16 2.03 -16.06
CA GLY A 173 -17.49 2.64 -16.16
C GLY A 173 -18.49 2.11 -15.12
N LEU A 174 -18.00 1.62 -13.97
CA LEU A 174 -18.86 1.17 -12.87
C LEU A 174 -19.81 2.29 -12.43
N ASP A 175 -21.10 1.97 -12.37
CA ASP A 175 -22.11 2.93 -11.95
C ASP A 175 -21.95 3.35 -10.47
N LYS A 176 -22.22 4.63 -10.20
CA LYS A 176 -21.98 5.24 -8.88
C LYS A 176 -22.83 4.60 -7.78
N ASP A 177 -24.07 4.20 -8.06
CA ASP A 177 -24.93 3.59 -7.06
C ASP A 177 -24.46 2.17 -6.71
N LYS A 178 -23.99 1.41 -7.71
CA LYS A 178 -23.35 0.11 -7.50
C LYS A 178 -22.05 0.24 -6.71
N ALA A 179 -21.22 1.23 -7.04
CA ALA A 179 -19.99 1.52 -6.30
C ALA A 179 -20.29 1.87 -4.83
N ALA A 180 -21.29 2.72 -4.59
CA ALA A 180 -21.71 3.09 -3.24
C ALA A 180 -22.22 1.87 -2.44
N GLN A 181 -22.98 0.97 -3.09
CA GLN A 181 -23.41 -0.29 -2.48
C GLN A 181 -22.23 -1.21 -2.17
N GLY A 182 -21.29 -1.35 -3.12
CA GLY A 182 -20.05 -2.10 -2.95
C GLY A 182 -19.24 -1.61 -1.75
N LEU A 183 -19.05 -0.29 -1.61
CA LEU A 183 -18.32 0.28 -0.47
C LEU A 183 -19.00 0.01 0.88
N ARG A 184 -20.33 0.14 0.95
CA ARG A 184 -21.07 -0.18 2.18
C ARG A 184 -20.91 -1.65 2.56
N TYR A 185 -20.94 -2.52 1.56
CA TYR A 185 -20.78 -3.96 1.76
C TYR A 185 -19.35 -4.32 2.18
N ALA A 186 -18.35 -3.77 1.49
CA ALA A 186 -16.93 -3.92 1.80
C ALA A 186 -16.63 -3.49 3.24
N ARG A 187 -17.16 -2.34 3.68
CA ARG A 187 -17.05 -1.87 5.07
C ARG A 187 -17.70 -2.81 6.08
N LYS A 188 -18.86 -3.39 5.77
CA LYS A 188 -19.60 -4.28 6.68
C LYS A 188 -18.92 -5.64 6.84
N ARG A 189 -18.31 -6.14 5.76
CA ARG A 189 -17.68 -7.47 5.69
C ARG A 189 -16.17 -7.43 5.91
N GLU A 190 -15.58 -6.23 5.99
CA GLU A 190 -14.14 -5.98 6.08
C GLU A 190 -13.33 -6.66 4.96
N VAL A 191 -13.90 -6.66 3.75
CA VAL A 191 -13.27 -7.24 2.55
C VAL A 191 -12.85 -6.14 1.57
N SER A 192 -11.99 -6.50 0.61
CA SER A 192 -11.63 -5.66 -0.53
C SER A 192 -12.86 -5.22 -1.35
N PHE A 193 -12.72 -4.11 -2.09
CA PHE A 193 -13.79 -3.58 -2.92
C PHE A 193 -14.19 -4.58 -4.02
N GLU A 194 -13.21 -5.24 -4.64
CA GLU A 194 -13.39 -6.24 -5.69
C GLU A 194 -14.15 -7.46 -5.17
N GLN A 195 -13.81 -7.95 -3.96
CA GLN A 195 -14.56 -9.04 -3.30
C GLN A 195 -16.01 -8.61 -3.03
N ALA A 196 -16.23 -7.38 -2.57
CA ALA A 196 -17.58 -6.87 -2.32
C ALA A 196 -18.42 -6.81 -3.61
N LEU A 197 -17.85 -6.34 -4.72
CA LEU A 197 -18.55 -6.33 -6.01
C LEU A 197 -18.83 -7.74 -6.52
N PHE A 198 -17.92 -8.69 -6.29
CA PHE A 198 -18.12 -10.09 -6.59
C PHE A 198 -19.31 -10.68 -5.85
N GLU A 199 -19.35 -10.54 -4.53
CA GLU A 199 -20.45 -11.08 -3.71
C GLU A 199 -21.81 -10.42 -4.02
N LEU A 200 -21.81 -9.16 -4.45
CA LEU A 200 -23.03 -8.44 -4.87
C LEU A 200 -23.48 -8.76 -6.30
N GLY A 201 -22.69 -9.54 -7.07
CA GLY A 201 -22.98 -9.82 -8.48
C GLY A 201 -22.81 -8.62 -9.41
N PHE A 202 -22.07 -7.58 -8.98
CA PHE A 202 -21.75 -6.39 -9.78
C PHE A 202 -20.34 -6.44 -10.39
N PHE A 203 -19.72 -7.63 -10.35
CA PHE A 203 -18.33 -7.80 -10.67
C PHE A 203 -18.00 -7.38 -12.10
N ILE A 204 -16.95 -6.58 -12.23
CA ILE A 204 -16.35 -6.22 -13.51
C ILE A 204 -14.91 -6.70 -13.46
N HIS A 205 -14.52 -7.52 -14.43
CA HIS A 205 -13.15 -8.01 -14.54
C HIS A 205 -12.18 -6.83 -14.70
N PRO A 206 -11.24 -6.63 -13.78
CA PRO A 206 -10.20 -5.62 -13.93
C PRO A 206 -9.30 -5.95 -15.12
N ASP A 207 -8.76 -4.94 -15.81
CA ASP A 207 -7.77 -5.17 -16.87
C ASP A 207 -6.45 -5.65 -16.24
N ALA A 208 -6.24 -6.97 -16.26
CA ALA A 208 -5.14 -7.64 -15.59
C ALA A 208 -3.86 -7.76 -16.45
N LYS A 209 -3.63 -6.84 -17.40
CA LYS A 209 -2.57 -6.99 -18.41
C LYS A 209 -1.15 -6.79 -17.91
N THR A 210 -0.91 -5.84 -17.01
CA THR A 210 0.47 -5.44 -16.63
C THR A 210 0.54 -5.11 -15.14
N THR A 211 1.67 -5.38 -14.48
CA THR A 211 1.95 -4.94 -13.10
C THR A 211 2.12 -3.42 -13.07
N ARG A 212 1.48 -2.71 -12.14
CA ARG A 212 1.65 -1.25 -11.98
C ARG A 212 2.88 -0.94 -11.12
N ILE A 213 3.46 0.26 -11.29
CA ILE A 213 4.66 0.66 -10.51
C ILE A 213 4.36 0.66 -9.01
N GLY A 214 3.23 1.26 -8.59
CA GLY A 214 2.83 1.26 -7.18
C GLY A 214 2.70 -0.15 -6.61
N GLU A 215 2.03 -1.04 -7.33
CA GLU A 215 1.89 -2.45 -6.95
C GLU A 215 3.24 -3.17 -6.78
N LEU A 216 4.20 -2.90 -7.67
CA LEU A 216 5.53 -3.49 -7.57
C LEU A 216 6.25 -3.02 -6.29
N PHE A 217 6.15 -1.73 -5.96
CA PHE A 217 6.70 -1.18 -4.71
C PHE A 217 5.99 -1.70 -3.46
N GLU A 218 4.67 -1.89 -3.52
CA GLU A 218 3.87 -2.48 -2.44
C GLU A 218 4.25 -3.94 -2.21
N MET A 219 4.37 -4.73 -3.27
CA MET A 219 4.84 -6.13 -3.21
C MET A 219 6.26 -6.23 -2.66
N ALA A 220 7.14 -5.27 -2.99
CA ALA A 220 8.49 -5.19 -2.46
C ALA A 220 8.53 -4.74 -0.98
N ASN A 221 7.38 -4.40 -0.39
CA ASN A 221 7.22 -3.84 0.96
C ASN A 221 8.05 -2.56 1.18
N LEU A 222 8.13 -1.72 0.15
CA LEU A 222 8.84 -0.44 0.14
C LEU A 222 7.90 0.76 0.29
N VAL A 223 6.60 0.55 0.09
CA VAL A 223 5.55 1.56 0.23
C VAL A 223 4.46 0.99 1.14
N THR A 224 4.05 1.78 2.13
CA THR A 224 2.98 1.42 3.07
C THR A 224 1.59 1.64 2.46
N MET A 225 0.54 1.08 3.06
CA MET A 225 -0.84 1.30 2.61
C MET A 225 -1.23 2.78 2.73
N GLU A 226 -0.78 3.46 3.79
CA GLU A 226 -0.98 4.90 4.00
C GLU A 226 -0.37 5.72 2.87
N GLU A 227 0.91 5.47 2.55
CA GLU A 227 1.63 6.15 1.47
C GLU A 227 1.00 5.84 0.10
N MET A 228 0.57 4.60 -0.11
CA MET A 228 -0.15 4.19 -1.32
C MET A 228 -1.47 4.95 -1.47
N ALA A 229 -2.29 5.02 -0.42
CA ALA A 229 -3.58 5.72 -0.46
C ALA A 229 -3.38 7.21 -0.77
N GLU A 230 -2.38 7.85 -0.15
CA GLU A 230 -2.04 9.24 -0.43
C GLU A 230 -1.59 9.44 -1.89
N CYS A 231 -0.73 8.57 -2.41
CA CYS A 231 -0.25 8.67 -3.79
C CYS A 231 -1.38 8.42 -4.80
N LEU A 232 -2.27 7.46 -4.55
CA LEU A 232 -3.46 7.19 -5.37
C LEU A 232 -4.41 8.39 -5.41
N GLU A 233 -4.60 9.06 -4.28
CA GLU A 233 -5.41 10.28 -4.22
C GLU A 233 -4.81 11.39 -5.09
N ILE A 234 -3.49 11.57 -5.03
CA ILE A 234 -2.77 12.54 -5.88
C ILE A 234 -2.89 12.15 -7.37
N GLU A 235 -2.70 10.87 -7.71
CA GLU A 235 -2.81 10.37 -9.08
C GLU A 235 -4.20 10.66 -9.65
N LEU A 236 -5.25 10.32 -8.89
CA LEU A 236 -6.64 10.50 -9.33
C LEU A 236 -7.00 11.97 -9.56
N PHE A 237 -6.54 12.90 -8.71
CA PHE A 237 -6.98 14.29 -8.78
C PHE A 237 -6.03 15.23 -9.51
N LYS A 238 -4.72 14.93 -9.52
CA LYS A 238 -3.71 15.72 -10.23
C LYS A 238 -3.29 15.12 -11.57
N LYS A 239 -3.73 13.90 -11.90
CA LYS A 239 -3.41 13.20 -13.16
C LYS A 239 -1.91 13.13 -13.46
N LYS A 240 -1.10 12.98 -12.41
CA LYS A 240 0.35 12.80 -12.53
C LYS A 240 0.68 11.30 -12.59
N PRO A 241 1.76 10.89 -13.28
CA PRO A 241 2.21 9.51 -13.26
C PRO A 241 2.55 9.06 -11.83
N PHE A 242 2.09 7.86 -11.44
CA PHE A 242 2.28 7.33 -10.08
C PHE A 242 3.76 7.32 -9.64
N GLY A 243 4.67 6.89 -10.51
CA GLY A 243 6.11 6.86 -10.22
C GLY A 243 6.68 8.25 -9.91
N GLN A 244 6.24 9.28 -10.64
CA GLN A 244 6.64 10.66 -10.39
C GLN A 244 6.12 11.15 -9.03
N ILE A 245 4.89 10.77 -8.66
CA ILE A 245 4.32 11.12 -7.36
C ILE A 245 5.18 10.54 -6.24
N LEU A 246 5.59 9.27 -6.31
CA LEU A 246 6.45 8.64 -5.30
C LEU A 246 7.77 9.42 -5.10
N VAL A 247 8.37 9.89 -6.19
CA VAL A 247 9.60 10.72 -6.14
C VAL A 247 9.34 12.10 -5.54
N GLU A 248 8.27 12.79 -5.98
CA GLU A 248 7.88 14.10 -5.45
C GLU A 248 7.55 14.07 -3.95
N ARG A 249 7.09 12.91 -3.48
CA ARG A 249 6.79 12.65 -2.07
C ARG A 249 8.02 12.27 -1.24
N GLY A 250 9.17 12.05 -1.88
CA GLY A 250 10.38 11.56 -1.20
C GLY A 250 10.20 10.15 -0.62
N ILE A 251 9.28 9.36 -1.18
CA ILE A 251 9.10 7.95 -0.81
C ILE A 251 10.19 7.11 -1.48
N ILE A 252 10.50 7.44 -2.73
CA ILE A 252 11.57 6.81 -3.52
C ILE A 252 12.46 7.86 -4.18
N THR A 253 13.67 7.45 -4.59
CA THR A 253 14.55 8.29 -5.43
C THR A 253 14.28 8.07 -6.93
N ARG A 254 14.84 8.94 -7.79
CA ARG A 254 14.76 8.76 -9.25
C ARG A 254 15.43 7.46 -9.70
N ASP A 255 16.60 7.14 -9.15
CA ASP A 255 17.34 5.92 -9.48
C ASP A 255 16.55 4.65 -9.09
N GLN A 256 15.83 4.71 -7.96
CA GLN A 256 14.94 3.63 -7.53
C GLN A 256 13.73 3.48 -8.45
N LEU A 257 13.19 4.59 -8.96
CA LEU A 257 12.12 4.57 -9.96
C LEU A 257 12.60 3.94 -11.28
N GLU A 258 13.77 4.34 -11.78
CA GLU A 258 14.36 3.77 -13.00
C GLU A 258 14.64 2.27 -12.87
N SER A 259 15.09 1.85 -11.68
CA SER A 259 15.26 0.44 -11.32
C SER A 259 13.94 -0.34 -11.38
N ALA A 260 12.88 0.24 -10.81
CA ALA A 260 11.54 -0.36 -10.83
C ALA A 260 10.95 -0.42 -12.26
N GLU A 261 11.16 0.61 -13.09
CA GLU A 261 10.73 0.63 -14.49
C GLU A 261 11.45 -0.44 -15.32
N THR A 262 12.76 -0.64 -15.07
CA THR A 262 13.54 -1.71 -15.71
C THR A 262 12.99 -3.08 -15.36
N LEU A 263 12.68 -3.32 -14.08
CA LEU A 263 12.09 -4.57 -13.60
C LEU A 263 10.67 -4.78 -14.14
N GLN A 264 9.85 -3.73 -14.20
CA GLN A 264 8.53 -3.77 -14.84
C GLN A 264 8.65 -4.10 -16.33
N GLY A 265 9.64 -3.56 -17.03
CA GLY A 265 9.96 -3.92 -18.41
C GLY A 265 10.30 -5.41 -18.56
N SER A 266 11.05 -5.98 -17.63
CA SER A 266 11.37 -7.42 -17.59
C SER A 266 10.13 -8.30 -17.32
N ILE A 267 9.18 -7.83 -16.50
CA ILE A 267 7.88 -8.49 -16.31
C ILE A 267 7.08 -8.50 -17.62
N ASN A 268 6.97 -7.34 -18.28
CA ASN A 268 6.20 -7.22 -19.53
C ASN A 268 6.77 -8.07 -20.67
N LYS A 269 8.09 -8.30 -20.67
CA LYS A 269 8.77 -9.21 -21.61
C LYS A 269 8.60 -10.70 -21.25
N GLY A 270 7.99 -11.01 -20.10
CA GLY A 270 7.86 -12.38 -19.58
C GLY A 270 9.17 -12.97 -19.06
N THR A 271 10.21 -12.16 -18.88
CA THR A 271 11.52 -12.60 -18.40
C THR A 271 11.53 -12.86 -16.90
N LEU A 272 10.74 -12.10 -16.14
CA LEU A 272 10.55 -12.26 -14.71
C LEU A 272 9.07 -12.35 -14.37
N LYS A 273 8.75 -13.12 -13.34
CA LYS A 273 7.44 -13.07 -12.69
C LYS A 273 7.35 -11.84 -11.77
N PRO A 274 6.16 -11.26 -11.56
CA PRO A 274 5.97 -10.12 -10.65
C PRO A 274 6.56 -10.31 -9.25
N PHE A 275 6.40 -11.48 -8.60
CA PHE A 275 6.97 -11.71 -7.27
C PHE A 275 8.51 -11.66 -7.30
N GLN A 276 9.14 -12.20 -8.35
CA GLN A 276 10.59 -12.19 -8.50
C GLN A 276 11.11 -10.77 -8.72
N ALA A 277 10.39 -9.98 -9.52
CA ALA A 277 10.71 -8.58 -9.73
C ALA A 277 10.57 -7.76 -8.43
N ALA A 278 9.56 -8.04 -7.59
CA ALA A 278 9.40 -7.38 -6.30
C ALA A 278 10.55 -7.72 -5.34
N GLU A 279 10.98 -8.98 -5.29
CA GLU A 279 12.14 -9.38 -4.48
C GLU A 279 13.45 -8.79 -5.01
N ALA A 280 13.63 -8.76 -6.33
CA ALA A 280 14.77 -8.10 -6.98
C ALA A 280 14.79 -6.60 -6.66
N LEU A 281 13.64 -5.91 -6.72
CA LEU A 281 13.53 -4.50 -6.40
C LEU A 281 13.90 -4.24 -4.93
N ARG A 282 13.36 -5.03 -4.01
CA ARG A 282 13.70 -4.96 -2.58
C ARG A 282 15.19 -5.13 -2.36
N ARG A 283 15.82 -6.06 -3.07
CA ARG A 283 17.27 -6.34 -2.98
C ARG A 283 18.11 -5.19 -3.53
N VAL A 284 17.80 -4.71 -4.73
CA VAL A 284 18.46 -3.54 -5.35
C VAL A 284 18.47 -2.36 -4.40
N ILE A 285 17.32 -2.08 -3.78
CA ILE A 285 17.15 -0.89 -2.92
C ILE A 285 17.83 -1.06 -1.56
N LYS A 286 17.71 -2.23 -0.94
CA LYS A 286 18.27 -2.49 0.39
C LYS A 286 19.78 -2.75 0.37
N GLU A 287 20.28 -3.42 -0.66
CA GLU A 287 21.68 -3.85 -0.79
C GLU A 287 22.47 -2.96 -1.76
N ASN A 288 21.83 -1.94 -2.36
CA ASN A 288 22.42 -1.05 -3.35
C ASN A 288 23.11 -1.80 -4.51
N SER A 289 22.46 -2.88 -4.96
CA SER A 289 22.95 -3.77 -6.00
C SER A 289 22.55 -3.29 -7.40
N ASP A 290 23.34 -3.65 -8.41
CA ASP A 290 22.98 -3.36 -9.80
C ASP A 290 21.72 -4.16 -10.22
N VAL A 291 20.79 -3.46 -10.88
CA VAL A 291 19.50 -4.02 -11.30
C VAL A 291 19.68 -5.12 -12.33
N TYR A 292 20.56 -4.92 -13.31
CA TYR A 292 20.77 -5.88 -14.39
C TYR A 292 21.44 -7.16 -13.89
N ALA A 293 22.43 -7.04 -13.00
CA ALA A 293 23.04 -8.18 -12.32
C ALA A 293 22.00 -8.98 -11.53
N THR A 294 21.16 -8.29 -10.74
CA THR A 294 20.10 -8.94 -9.96
C THR A 294 19.11 -9.68 -10.87
N ILE A 295 18.68 -9.06 -11.97
CA ILE A 295 17.80 -9.71 -12.97
C ILE A 295 18.44 -10.99 -13.53
N ALA A 296 19.72 -10.95 -13.89
CA ALA A 296 20.44 -12.11 -14.43
C ALA A 296 20.54 -13.25 -13.42
N GLU A 297 20.82 -12.96 -12.15
CA GLU A 297 20.84 -13.96 -11.08
C GLU A 297 19.49 -14.67 -10.92
N TYR A 298 18.38 -13.92 -10.90
CA TYR A 298 17.05 -14.52 -10.79
C TYR A 298 16.69 -15.41 -11.98
N GLN A 299 17.12 -15.05 -13.19
CA GLN A 299 16.92 -15.88 -14.40
C GLN A 299 17.67 -17.22 -14.32
N LEU A 300 18.87 -17.24 -13.73
CA LEU A 300 19.68 -18.46 -13.63
C LEU A 300 19.17 -19.41 -12.54
N LEU A 301 18.67 -18.85 -11.44
CA LEU A 301 18.30 -19.62 -10.24
C LEU A 301 16.89 -20.23 -10.33
N HIS A 302 15.96 -19.58 -11.03
CA HIS A 302 14.55 -19.98 -10.98
C HIS A 302 14.16 -20.83 -12.19
N LYS A 303 13.90 -22.11 -11.93
CA LYS A 303 13.24 -22.99 -12.88
C LYS A 303 11.79 -22.55 -13.10
N PRO A 304 11.21 -22.76 -14.29
CA PRO A 304 9.79 -22.49 -14.51
C PRO A 304 8.95 -23.37 -13.58
N ASP A 305 8.12 -22.76 -12.72
CA ASP A 305 7.10 -23.51 -11.98
C ASP A 305 6.19 -24.24 -12.97
N SER A 306 6.23 -25.56 -12.95
CA SER A 306 5.69 -26.39 -14.03
C SER A 306 4.23 -26.82 -13.86
N ASN A 307 3.49 -26.34 -12.84
CA ASN A 307 2.06 -26.62 -12.78
C ASN A 307 1.28 -25.64 -11.89
N THR A 308 0.20 -25.07 -12.44
CA THR A 308 -0.78 -24.20 -11.74
C THR A 308 -2.15 -24.87 -11.62
N ARG A 309 -2.20 -26.21 -11.74
CA ARG A 309 -3.45 -26.96 -11.67
C ARG A 309 -4.12 -26.75 -10.32
N LEU A 310 -5.40 -26.39 -10.38
CA LEU A 310 -6.25 -26.17 -9.21
C LEU A 310 -6.30 -27.40 -8.31
N GLY A 311 -6.34 -28.61 -8.90
CA GLY A 311 -6.34 -29.87 -8.15
C GLY A 311 -5.09 -30.06 -7.29
N ASP A 312 -3.89 -29.81 -7.83
CA ASP A 312 -2.65 -29.93 -7.05
C ASP A 312 -2.63 -28.95 -5.89
N LEU A 313 -3.08 -27.71 -6.11
CA LEU A 313 -3.18 -26.69 -5.08
C LEU A 313 -4.13 -27.10 -3.96
N LEU A 314 -5.30 -27.68 -4.27
CA LEU A 314 -6.27 -28.18 -3.28
C LEU A 314 -5.69 -29.32 -2.42
N VAL A 315 -4.92 -30.22 -3.03
CA VAL A 315 -4.32 -31.36 -2.33
C VAL A 315 -3.18 -30.89 -1.43
N GLU A 316 -2.29 -30.03 -1.94
CA GLU A 316 -1.13 -29.54 -1.20
C GLU A 316 -1.52 -28.62 -0.04
N SER A 317 -2.63 -27.88 -0.17
CA SER A 317 -3.17 -27.04 0.91
C SER A 317 -4.01 -27.81 1.93
N GLU A 318 -4.08 -29.14 1.80
CA GLU A 318 -4.87 -30.04 2.68
C GLU A 318 -6.38 -29.76 2.64
N VAL A 319 -6.87 -29.14 1.56
CA VAL A 319 -8.29 -28.82 1.38
C VAL A 319 -9.08 -30.04 0.89
N CYS A 320 -8.47 -30.85 0.04
CA CYS A 320 -9.07 -32.08 -0.51
C CYS A 320 -8.03 -33.21 -0.49
N LYS A 321 -8.47 -34.45 -0.31
CA LYS A 321 -7.55 -35.59 -0.44
C LYS A 321 -7.28 -35.89 -1.91
N ARG A 322 -6.12 -36.52 -2.20
CA ARG A 322 -5.75 -36.87 -3.56
C ARG A 322 -6.71 -37.88 -4.18
N GLU A 323 -7.17 -38.85 -3.39
CA GLU A 323 -8.09 -39.89 -3.83
C GLU A 323 -9.45 -39.32 -4.25
N GLU A 324 -9.94 -38.32 -3.51
CA GLU A 324 -11.19 -37.61 -3.78
C GLU A 324 -11.10 -36.80 -5.09
N LEU A 325 -9.96 -36.15 -5.31
CA LEU A 325 -9.69 -35.42 -6.54
C LEU A 325 -9.58 -36.37 -7.75
N GLU A 326 -8.88 -37.49 -7.61
CA GLU A 326 -8.72 -38.48 -8.69
C GLU A 326 -10.07 -39.09 -9.10
N GLN A 327 -10.97 -39.35 -8.14
CA GLN A 327 -12.33 -39.80 -8.44
C GLN A 327 -13.14 -38.76 -9.24
N ALA A 328 -12.99 -37.47 -8.92
CA ALA A 328 -13.63 -36.40 -9.69
C ALA A 328 -13.05 -36.28 -11.10
N MET A 329 -11.72 -36.44 -11.25
CA MET A 329 -11.02 -36.37 -12.54
C MET A 329 -11.28 -37.58 -13.43
N ALA A 330 -11.48 -38.77 -12.88
CA ALA A 330 -11.78 -39.98 -13.64
C ALA A 330 -13.05 -39.84 -14.51
N ASN A 331 -13.97 -38.95 -14.10
CA ASN A 331 -15.23 -38.73 -14.78
C ASN A 331 -15.17 -37.61 -15.84
N THR A 332 -14.13 -36.76 -15.85
CA THR A 332 -14.01 -35.66 -16.80
C THR A 332 -12.64 -34.96 -16.80
N ASP A 333 -12.19 -34.54 -17.98
CA ASP A 333 -10.98 -33.71 -18.13
C ASP A 333 -11.24 -32.20 -18.00
N SER A 334 -12.50 -31.78 -17.88
CA SER A 334 -12.85 -30.35 -17.82
C SER A 334 -12.70 -29.80 -16.40
N ALA A 335 -11.79 -28.85 -16.20
CA ALA A 335 -11.58 -28.17 -14.91
C ALA A 335 -12.87 -27.57 -14.32
N VAL A 336 -13.76 -27.04 -15.16
CA VAL A 336 -15.06 -26.49 -14.74
C VAL A 336 -15.98 -27.59 -14.23
N LYS A 337 -16.00 -28.75 -14.90
CA LYS A 337 -16.82 -29.89 -14.47
C LYS A 337 -16.26 -30.53 -13.20
N ILE A 338 -14.94 -30.61 -13.05
CA ILE A 338 -14.28 -31.03 -11.81
C ILE A 338 -14.70 -30.12 -10.66
N GLY A 339 -14.64 -28.80 -10.85
CA GLY A 339 -15.10 -27.84 -9.85
C GLY A 339 -16.57 -28.04 -9.43
N LYS A 340 -17.47 -28.25 -10.40
CA LYS A 340 -18.88 -28.57 -10.11
C LYS A 340 -19.05 -29.88 -9.36
N LEU A 341 -18.36 -30.94 -9.77
CA LEU A 341 -18.42 -32.24 -9.10
C LEU A 341 -17.91 -32.16 -7.65
N LEU A 342 -16.85 -31.39 -7.39
CA LEU A 342 -16.34 -31.17 -6.04
C LEU A 342 -17.31 -30.36 -5.16
N LEU A 343 -18.08 -29.44 -5.74
CA LEU A 343 -19.17 -28.74 -5.04
C LEU A 343 -20.36 -29.68 -4.77
N ASP A 344 -20.80 -30.43 -5.78
CA ASP A 344 -21.97 -31.32 -5.69
C ASP A 344 -21.74 -32.46 -4.68
N SER A 345 -20.50 -32.95 -4.59
CA SER A 345 -20.06 -33.95 -3.61
C SER A 345 -19.87 -33.40 -2.19
N LYS A 346 -20.05 -32.08 -1.99
CA LYS A 346 -19.81 -31.36 -0.73
C LYS A 346 -18.38 -31.48 -0.21
N LEU A 347 -17.42 -31.82 -1.07
CA LEU A 347 -15.99 -31.85 -0.76
C LEU A 347 -15.42 -30.43 -0.73
N LEU A 348 -16.00 -29.50 -1.50
CA LEU A 348 -15.71 -28.07 -1.47
C LEU A 348 -16.98 -27.28 -1.20
N THR A 349 -16.84 -26.16 -0.49
CA THR A 349 -17.87 -25.11 -0.47
C THR A 349 -17.59 -24.09 -1.56
N GLU A 350 -18.61 -23.36 -1.99
CA GLU A 350 -18.44 -22.25 -2.95
C GLU A 350 -17.41 -21.22 -2.44
N GLU A 351 -17.44 -20.93 -1.13
CA GLU A 351 -16.50 -20.02 -0.50
C GLU A 351 -15.04 -20.47 -0.63
N VAL A 352 -14.76 -21.76 -0.36
CA VAL A 352 -13.42 -22.33 -0.51
C VAL A 352 -13.01 -22.33 -1.97
N LEU A 353 -13.91 -22.68 -2.88
CA LEU A 353 -13.63 -22.65 -4.32
C LEU A 353 -13.23 -21.25 -4.79
N TYR A 354 -13.93 -20.20 -4.36
CA TYR A 354 -13.58 -18.82 -4.71
C TYR A 354 -12.20 -18.42 -4.15
N LYS A 355 -11.87 -18.79 -2.90
CA LYS A 355 -10.54 -18.57 -2.32
C LYS A 355 -9.46 -19.30 -3.12
N THR A 356 -9.67 -20.58 -3.46
CA THR A 356 -8.74 -21.38 -4.25
C THR A 356 -8.51 -20.79 -5.62
N LEU A 357 -9.58 -20.38 -6.30
CA LEU A 357 -9.49 -19.71 -7.57
C LEU A 357 -8.59 -18.45 -7.40
N ARG A 358 -8.82 -17.61 -6.38
CA ARG A 358 -8.11 -16.31 -6.24
C ARG A 358 -6.60 -16.52 -6.10
N VAL A 359 -6.24 -17.50 -5.29
CA VAL A 359 -4.85 -17.94 -5.11
C VAL A 359 -4.27 -18.51 -6.41
N GLN A 360 -5.03 -19.34 -7.13
CA GLN A 360 -4.60 -19.89 -8.42
C GLN A 360 -4.32 -18.78 -9.45
N THR A 361 -5.15 -17.74 -9.50
CA THR A 361 -4.94 -16.58 -10.38
C THR A 361 -3.66 -15.85 -10.05
N LEU A 362 -3.41 -15.58 -8.76
CA LEU A 362 -2.15 -14.97 -8.30
C LEU A 362 -0.92 -15.81 -8.69
N MET A 363 -0.99 -17.14 -8.55
CA MET A 363 0.08 -18.04 -8.99
C MET A 363 0.28 -17.99 -10.51
N ARG A 364 -0.82 -18.04 -11.27
CA ARG A 364 -0.81 -18.08 -12.74
C ARG A 364 -0.15 -16.84 -13.32
N PHE A 365 -0.47 -15.66 -12.78
CA PHE A 365 0.15 -14.42 -13.19
C PHE A 365 1.50 -14.14 -12.52
N GLY A 366 1.99 -15.06 -11.66
CA GLY A 366 3.30 -14.93 -11.02
C GLY A 366 3.39 -13.85 -9.95
N TYR A 367 2.27 -13.53 -9.29
CA TYR A 367 2.24 -12.65 -8.12
C TYR A 367 2.54 -13.39 -6.81
N LEU A 368 2.40 -14.71 -6.80
CA LEU A 368 2.63 -15.54 -5.63
C LEU A 368 3.38 -16.83 -6.01
N PRO A 369 4.48 -17.19 -5.32
CA PRO A 369 5.14 -18.47 -5.53
C PRO A 369 4.27 -19.61 -4.95
N ARG A 370 4.46 -20.83 -5.48
CA ARG A 370 3.63 -21.99 -5.12
C ARG A 370 3.63 -22.30 -3.62
N THR A 371 4.79 -22.22 -2.97
CA THR A 371 4.92 -22.49 -1.53
C THR A 371 4.05 -21.55 -0.70
N GLN A 372 4.12 -20.25 -0.98
CA GLN A 372 3.29 -19.23 -0.32
C GLN A 372 1.80 -19.39 -0.65
N ALA A 373 1.47 -19.81 -1.87
CA ALA A 373 0.09 -20.05 -2.28
C ALA A 373 -0.57 -21.22 -1.52
N VAL A 374 0.18 -22.31 -1.36
CA VAL A 374 -0.26 -23.49 -0.58
C VAL A 374 -0.48 -23.11 0.88
N GLU A 375 0.48 -22.38 1.47
CA GLU A 375 0.38 -21.88 2.85
C GLU A 375 -0.83 -20.95 3.04
N LEU A 376 -0.99 -19.98 2.14
CA LEU A 376 -2.08 -19.01 2.17
C LEU A 376 -3.46 -19.68 2.11
N LEU A 377 -3.66 -20.61 1.17
CA LEU A 377 -4.93 -21.33 1.04
C LEU A 377 -5.19 -22.25 2.25
N GLY A 378 -4.16 -22.96 2.72
CA GLY A 378 -4.26 -23.82 3.90
C GLY A 378 -4.64 -23.02 5.15
N LEU A 379 -4.07 -21.83 5.35
CA LEU A 379 -4.40 -20.93 6.45
C LEU A 379 -5.86 -20.47 6.40
N CYS A 380 -6.33 -20.05 5.23
CA CYS A 380 -7.72 -19.62 5.02
C CYS A 380 -8.73 -20.68 5.46
N VAL A 381 -8.46 -21.94 5.10
CA VAL A 381 -9.37 -23.08 5.36
C VAL A 381 -9.26 -23.52 6.82
N LYS A 382 -8.05 -23.62 7.37
CA LYS A 382 -7.82 -24.06 8.77
C LYS A 382 -8.41 -23.09 9.79
N LYS A 383 -8.28 -21.78 9.57
CA LYS A 383 -8.80 -20.74 10.48
C LYS A 383 -10.20 -20.25 10.13
N ASN A 384 -10.75 -20.67 8.98
CA ASN A 384 -12.02 -20.17 8.44
C ASN A 384 -12.07 -18.64 8.35
N ILE A 385 -11.00 -18.04 7.84
CA ILE A 385 -10.85 -16.60 7.63
C ILE A 385 -10.95 -16.26 6.14
N SER A 386 -11.18 -14.98 5.83
CA SER A 386 -11.16 -14.49 4.45
C SER A 386 -9.75 -14.53 3.86
N LEU A 387 -9.65 -14.51 2.53
CA LEU A 387 -8.34 -14.44 1.87
C LEU A 387 -7.61 -13.12 2.19
N ASP A 388 -8.36 -12.03 2.35
CA ASP A 388 -7.81 -10.70 2.65
C ASP A 388 -7.18 -10.70 4.07
N GLU A 389 -7.86 -11.30 5.05
CA GLU A 389 -7.34 -11.49 6.41
C GLU A 389 -6.09 -12.39 6.42
N ALA A 390 -6.10 -13.50 5.65
CA ALA A 390 -4.95 -14.40 5.58
C ALA A 390 -3.71 -13.74 4.94
N LEU A 391 -3.92 -12.91 3.91
CA LEU A 391 -2.85 -12.10 3.31
C LEU A 391 -2.26 -11.10 4.32
N GLU A 392 -3.09 -10.47 5.13
CA GLU A 392 -2.65 -9.58 6.21
C GLU A 392 -1.85 -10.34 7.28
N GLU A 393 -2.34 -11.49 7.76
CA GLU A 393 -1.66 -12.32 8.77
C GLU A 393 -0.28 -12.81 8.31
N LEU A 394 -0.15 -13.20 7.03
CA LEU A 394 1.11 -13.64 6.44
C LEU A 394 2.00 -12.46 5.98
N ASN A 395 1.54 -11.22 6.18
CA ASN A 395 2.17 -10.00 5.68
C ASN A 395 2.50 -10.06 4.17
N MET A 396 1.64 -10.74 3.41
CA MET A 396 1.75 -10.85 1.96
C MET A 396 1.07 -9.63 1.32
N ARG A 397 1.75 -8.99 0.38
CA ARG A 397 1.20 -7.85 -0.38
C ARG A 397 1.06 -8.28 -1.84
N VAL A 398 -0.17 -8.38 -2.31
CA VAL A 398 -0.50 -8.77 -3.68
C VAL A 398 -1.59 -7.85 -4.23
N PRO A 399 -1.55 -7.47 -5.51
CA PRO A 399 -2.52 -6.52 -6.05
C PRO A 399 -3.94 -7.10 -6.06
N GLN A 400 -4.89 -6.42 -5.42
CA GLN A 400 -6.28 -6.88 -5.28
C GLN A 400 -6.94 -7.16 -6.64
N ARG A 401 -6.73 -6.27 -7.62
CA ARG A 401 -7.26 -6.45 -8.99
C ARG A 401 -6.77 -7.73 -9.69
N MET A 402 -5.58 -8.21 -9.35
CA MET A 402 -4.97 -9.37 -10.01
C MET A 402 -5.51 -10.70 -9.49
N GLN A 403 -6.33 -10.68 -8.44
CA GLN A 403 -6.90 -11.88 -7.83
C GLN A 403 -8.14 -12.39 -8.59
N TRP A 404 -8.71 -11.57 -9.47
CA TRP A 404 -10.06 -11.76 -10.02
C TRP A 404 -10.12 -11.91 -11.54
N SER A 405 -8.99 -12.21 -12.16
CA SER A 405 -8.91 -12.47 -13.60
C SER A 405 -9.09 -13.96 -13.87
N TRP A 406 -10.35 -14.38 -14.06
CA TRP A 406 -10.77 -15.76 -14.35
C TRP A 406 -10.83 -16.05 -15.86
N VAL A 407 -9.79 -15.69 -16.61
CA VAL A 407 -9.74 -15.99 -18.05
C VAL A 407 -8.99 -17.28 -18.30
#